data_AF-A0A0U5JBP7-F1
#
_entry.id   AF-A0A0U5JBP7-F1
#
_cell.length_a   1.000
_cell.length_b   1.000
_cell.length_c   1.000
_cell.angle_alpha   90.00
_cell.angle_beta   90.00
_cell.angle_gamma   90.00
#
_symmetry.space_group_name_H-M   'P 1'
#
loop_
_entity.id
_entity.type
_entity.pdbx_description
1 polymer ?
#
loop_
_entity_poly.entity_id
_entity_poly.type
_entity_poly.pdbx_seq_one_letter_code
_entity_poly.pdbx_strand_id
1 'polypeptide(L)'
;MQKGHLLQFSCQCCQQPIQFSVFDVEKNVVGGVNCPDCGIMYDFSDEALLRQLRKFENLCRQIHLSEEILSNTSVGIYVGDREIKIPYKILLTRLNSTLDLMVGERPLTITFRIEPTKDMPSLDHYSKIL
;
A
#
# COMPACT_ATOMS: atom_id res chain seq x y z
N MET A 1 14.77 -6.91 8.69
CA MET A 1 14.36 -5.52 8.41
C MET A 1 13.26 -5.56 7.36
N GLN A 2 12.00 -5.37 7.73
CA GLN A 2 10.88 -5.39 6.78
C GLN A 2 10.87 -4.09 5.97
N LYS A 3 10.87 -4.19 4.65
CA LYS A 3 10.87 -3.06 3.72
C LYS A 3 9.46 -2.49 3.54
N GLY A 4 8.83 -2.07 4.64
CA GLY A 4 7.51 -1.45 4.64
C GLY A 4 7.51 -0.01 4.12
N HIS A 5 8.18 0.24 2.98
CA HIS A 5 8.28 1.56 2.33
C HIS A 5 8.19 1.49 0.81
N LEU A 6 8.18 0.27 0.24
CA LEU A 6 8.11 0.05 -1.18
C LEU A 6 6.65 0.11 -1.65
N LEU A 7 6.37 1.12 -2.47
CA LEU A 7 5.17 1.28 -3.25
C LEU A 7 5.32 0.67 -4.62
N GLN A 8 4.21 0.20 -5.17
CA GLN A 8 4.13 -0.22 -6.55
C GLN A 8 2.86 0.30 -7.22
N PHE A 9 2.97 0.70 -8.47
CA PHE A 9 1.82 0.95 -9.35
C PHE A 9 2.10 0.45 -10.77
N SER A 10 1.06 0.23 -11.56
CA SER A 10 1.22 -0.13 -12.97
C SER A 10 1.44 1.11 -13.82
N CYS A 11 2.45 1.09 -14.68
CA CYS A 11 2.68 2.15 -15.63
C CYS A 11 1.44 2.35 -16.53
N GLN A 12 0.91 3.57 -16.58
CA GLN A 12 -0.23 3.94 -17.42
C GLN A 12 0.06 3.85 -18.93
N CYS A 13 1.33 3.73 -19.34
CA CYS A 13 1.73 3.57 -20.74
C CYS A 13 1.96 2.10 -21.11
N CYS A 14 2.90 1.42 -20.44
CA CYS A 14 3.31 0.06 -20.81
C CYS A 14 2.79 -1.05 -19.87
N GLN A 15 2.00 -0.70 -18.85
CA GLN A 15 1.45 -1.62 -17.83
C GLN A 15 2.48 -2.36 -16.97
N GLN A 16 3.78 -2.12 -17.16
CA GLN A 16 4.83 -2.69 -16.33
C GLN A 16 4.81 -2.10 -14.91
N PRO A 17 5.12 -2.91 -13.88
CA PRO A 17 5.10 -2.45 -12.51
C PRO A 17 6.26 -1.49 -12.23
N ILE A 18 5.93 -0.29 -11.74
CA ILE A 18 6.88 0.71 -11.28
C ILE A 18 6.95 0.60 -9.76
N GLN A 19 8.14 0.29 -9.25
CA GLN A 19 8.42 0.23 -7.83
C GLN A 19 9.18 1.48 -7.39
N PHE A 20 8.73 2.10 -6.31
CA PHE A 20 9.41 3.25 -5.73
C PHE A 20 9.21 3.27 -4.21
N SER A 21 10.05 3.98 -3.49
CA SER A 21 9.98 4.09 -2.03
C SER A 21 9.34 5.41 -1.65
N VAL A 22 8.38 5.42 -0.71
CA VAL A 22 7.82 6.70 -0.17
C VAL A 22 8.91 7.56 0.44
N PHE A 23 9.89 6.95 1.11
CA PHE A 23 11.00 7.68 1.74
C PHE A 23 11.92 8.33 0.72
N ASP A 24 11.98 7.78 -0.49
CA ASP A 24 12.78 8.34 -1.57
C ASP A 24 11.97 9.36 -2.38
N VAL A 25 10.65 9.46 -2.18
CA VAL A 25 9.85 10.51 -2.84
C VAL A 25 10.43 11.86 -2.47
N GLU A 26 10.67 12.20 -1.20
CA GLU A 26 11.21 13.51 -0.81
C GLU A 26 12.59 13.82 -1.40
N LYS A 27 13.44 12.80 -1.59
CA LYS A 27 14.75 12.95 -2.27
C LYS A 27 14.60 13.05 -3.79
N ASN A 28 13.58 12.41 -4.34
CA ASN A 28 13.22 12.40 -5.76
C ASN A 28 12.15 13.46 -6.11
N VAL A 29 11.69 14.30 -5.16
CA VAL A 29 10.67 15.36 -5.38
C VAL A 29 11.17 16.37 -6.42
N VAL A 30 12.48 16.43 -6.67
CA VAL A 30 13.06 17.28 -7.72
C VAL A 30 12.96 16.65 -9.13
N GLY A 31 12.57 15.37 -9.27
CA GLY A 31 12.65 14.66 -10.55
C GLY A 31 11.50 13.71 -10.92
N GLY A 32 10.53 13.44 -10.04
CA GLY A 32 9.45 12.49 -10.33
C GLY A 32 9.91 11.03 -10.36
N VAL A 33 9.00 10.11 -10.69
CA VAL A 33 9.31 8.67 -10.83
C VAL A 33 9.23 8.30 -12.31
N ASN A 34 10.30 7.73 -12.85
CA ASN A 34 10.31 7.25 -14.23
C ASN A 34 9.93 5.78 -14.31
N CYS A 35 9.15 5.42 -15.33
CA CYS A 35 8.99 4.03 -15.70
C CYS A 35 10.31 3.51 -16.27
N PRO A 36 10.89 2.41 -15.74
CA PRO A 36 12.14 1.86 -16.25
C PRO A 36 11.99 1.29 -17.67
N ASP A 37 10.79 0.86 -18.06
CA ASP A 37 10.56 0.20 -19.35
C ASP A 37 10.24 1.17 -20.49
N CYS A 38 9.39 2.19 -20.24
CA CYS A 38 8.94 3.12 -21.29
C CYS A 38 9.45 4.56 -21.10
N GLY A 39 10.15 4.84 -20.01
CA GLY A 39 10.73 6.15 -19.72
C GLY A 39 9.73 7.25 -19.37
N ILE A 40 8.42 6.97 -19.32
CA ILE A 40 7.43 7.98 -18.93
C ILE A 40 7.69 8.46 -17.50
N MET A 41 7.69 9.77 -17.32
CA MET A 41 7.92 10.42 -16.03
C MET A 41 6.58 10.74 -15.37
N TYR A 42 6.40 10.28 -14.14
CA TYR A 42 5.28 10.63 -13.28
C TYR A 42 5.74 11.74 -12.34
N ASP A 43 5.09 12.89 -12.48
CA ASP A 43 5.34 14.01 -11.58
C ASP A 43 4.58 13.82 -10.26
N PHE A 44 5.33 13.81 -9.16
CA PHE A 44 4.82 13.74 -7.80
C PHE A 44 4.97 15.09 -7.06
N SER A 45 5.18 16.19 -7.78
CA SER A 45 5.34 17.54 -7.22
C SER A 45 4.08 18.11 -6.56
N ASP A 46 2.91 17.50 -6.79
CA ASP A 46 1.66 17.91 -6.16
C ASP A 46 1.74 17.78 -4.62
N GLU A 47 1.65 18.93 -3.92
CA GLU A 47 1.71 18.96 -2.46
C GLU A 47 0.60 18.16 -1.78
N ALA A 48 -0.60 18.09 -2.37
CA ALA A 48 -1.70 17.30 -1.81
C ALA A 48 -1.38 15.81 -1.87
N LEU A 49 -0.82 15.34 -3.00
CA LEU A 49 -0.36 13.97 -3.21
C LEU A 49 0.77 13.63 -2.24
N LEU A 50 1.80 14.48 -2.13
CA LEU A 50 2.91 14.30 -1.19
C LEU A 50 2.44 14.24 0.26
N ARG A 51 1.51 15.12 0.64
CA ARG A 51 0.92 15.11 1.97
C ARG A 51 0.15 13.82 2.25
N GLN A 52 -0.58 13.28 1.27
CA GLN A 52 -1.28 12.00 1.41
C GLN A 52 -0.30 10.84 1.56
N LEU A 53 0.76 10.80 0.75
CA LEU A 53 1.82 9.80 0.85
C LEU A 53 2.51 9.82 2.22
N ARG A 54 2.85 11.01 2.74
CA ARG A 54 3.42 11.18 4.10
C ARG A 54 2.48 10.71 5.20
N LYS A 55 1.19 11.08 5.14
CA LYS A 55 0.20 10.63 6.12
C LYS A 55 0.08 9.11 6.13
N PHE A 56 0.09 8.52 4.95
CA PHE A 56 0.01 7.09 4.77
C PHE A 56 1.26 6.35 5.29
N GLU A 57 2.46 6.88 4.99
CA GLU A 57 3.72 6.38 5.58
C GLU A 57 3.67 6.37 7.11
N ASN A 58 3.26 7.49 7.70
CA ASN A 58 3.15 7.62 9.15
C ASN A 58 2.16 6.62 9.74
N LEU A 59 1.03 6.39 9.07
CA LEU A 59 0.06 5.35 9.47
C LEU A 59 0.73 3.97 9.48
N CYS A 60 1.44 3.60 8.43
CA CYS A 60 2.16 2.31 8.36
C CYS A 60 3.18 2.16 9.49
N ARG A 61 3.95 3.21 9.78
CA ARG A 61 4.90 3.22 10.90
C ARG A 61 4.20 3.04 12.25
N GLN A 62 3.10 3.74 12.47
CA GLN A 62 2.33 3.63 13.72
C GLN A 62 1.71 2.24 13.90
N ILE A 63 1.21 1.64 12.81
CA ILE A 63 0.73 0.26 12.81
C ILE A 63 1.85 -0.70 13.24
N HIS A 64 3.05 -0.57 12.68
CA HIS A 64 4.17 -1.42 13.06
C HIS A 64 4.58 -1.22 14.53
N LEU A 65 4.68 0.03 14.99
CA LEU A 65 4.99 0.34 16.39
C LEU A 65 3.93 -0.18 17.37
N SER A 66 2.68 -0.28 16.92
CA SER A 66 1.55 -0.72 17.73
C SER A 66 1.31 -2.24 17.66
N GLU A 67 2.19 -3.03 17.04
CA GLU A 67 1.94 -4.47 16.77
C GLU A 67 1.54 -5.26 18.04
N GLU A 68 2.12 -4.92 19.18
CA GLU A 68 1.82 -5.52 20.48
C GLU A 68 0.34 -5.31 20.87
N ILE A 69 -0.15 -4.07 20.86
CA ILE A 69 -1.54 -3.76 21.21
C ILE A 69 -2.52 -4.24 20.12
N LEU A 70 -2.08 -4.28 18.86
CA LEU A 70 -2.90 -4.74 17.73
C LEU A 70 -3.19 -6.25 17.80
N SER A 71 -2.37 -7.01 18.52
CA SER A 71 -2.61 -8.42 18.83
C SER A 71 -3.71 -8.60 19.91
N ASN A 72 -3.94 -7.58 20.74
CA ASN A 72 -4.88 -7.61 21.87
C ASN A 72 -6.14 -6.75 21.65
N THR A 73 -6.27 -6.13 20.49
CA THR A 73 -7.42 -5.29 20.11
C THR A 73 -8.25 -5.96 19.04
N SER A 74 -9.56 -5.71 19.05
CA SER A 74 -10.51 -6.26 18.09
C SER A 74 -11.54 -5.21 17.70
N VAL A 75 -12.02 -5.31 16.47
CA VAL A 75 -13.16 -4.53 15.97
C VAL A 75 -14.39 -5.42 16.04
N GLY A 76 -15.42 -4.96 16.75
CA GLY A 76 -16.75 -5.60 16.74
C GLY A 76 -17.54 -5.17 15.50
N ILE A 77 -18.05 -6.13 14.74
CA ILE A 77 -18.90 -5.91 13.57
C ILE A 77 -20.21 -6.66 13.79
N TYR A 78 -21.34 -5.99 13.60
CA TYR A 78 -22.64 -6.64 13.63
C TYR A 78 -22.99 -7.19 12.25
N VAL A 79 -23.28 -8.49 12.19
CA VAL A 79 -23.81 -9.17 11.01
C VAL A 79 -25.18 -9.72 11.37
N GLY A 80 -26.22 -8.95 11.03
CA GLY A 80 -27.58 -9.21 11.48
C GLY A 80 -27.70 -9.01 12.99
N ASP A 81 -28.09 -10.06 13.71
CA ASP A 81 -28.27 -10.11 15.16
C ASP A 81 -27.02 -10.59 15.92
N ARG A 82 -25.89 -10.82 15.23
CA ARG A 82 -24.66 -11.36 15.82
C ARG A 82 -23.53 -10.34 15.79
N GLU A 83 -22.83 -10.19 16.92
CA GLU A 83 -21.56 -9.47 16.97
C GLU A 83 -20.40 -10.42 16.67
N ILE A 84 -19.56 -10.05 15.70
CA ILE A 84 -18.31 -10.74 15.35
C ILE A 84 -17.15 -9.83 15.74
N LYS A 85 -16.23 -10.35 16.58
CA LYS A 85 -14.99 -9.64 16.93
C LYS A 85 -13.88 -10.08 16.00
N ILE A 86 -13.35 -9.13 15.22
CA ILE A 86 -12.24 -9.35 14.31
C ILE A 86 -10.97 -8.76 14.95
N PRO A 87 -9.95 -9.58 15.26
CA PRO A 87 -8.67 -9.08 15.74
C PRO A 87 -8.02 -8.11 14.76
N TYR A 88 -7.55 -6.97 15.25
CA TYR A 88 -6.92 -5.94 14.41
C TYR A 88 -5.73 -6.50 13.63
N LYS A 89 -4.93 -7.39 14.26
CA LYS A 89 -3.81 -8.06 13.61
C LYS A 89 -4.16 -8.77 12.30
N ILE A 90 -5.35 -9.36 12.19
CA ILE A 90 -5.78 -10.05 10.95
C ILE A 90 -6.01 -9.06 9.81
N LEU A 91 -6.56 -7.88 10.13
CA LEU A 91 -6.73 -6.82 9.14
C LEU A 91 -5.37 -6.39 8.60
N LEU A 92 -4.35 -6.31 9.46
CA LEU A 92 -3.01 -5.84 9.11
C LEU A 92 -2.15 -6.85 8.33
N THR A 93 -2.27 -8.14 8.60
CA THR A 93 -1.51 -9.19 7.88
C THR A 93 -2.08 -9.50 6.50
N ARG A 94 -3.35 -9.14 6.26
CA ARG A 94 -4.03 -9.27 4.96
C ARG A 94 -4.30 -7.94 4.27
N LEU A 95 -3.79 -6.85 4.82
CA LEU A 95 -3.91 -5.51 4.23
C LEU A 95 -3.01 -5.45 3.00
N ASN A 96 -3.59 -5.77 1.85
CA ASN A 96 -3.14 -5.22 0.57
C ASN A 96 -3.52 -3.73 0.58
N SER A 97 -2.78 -2.91 1.33
CA SER A 97 -3.12 -1.51 1.47
C SER A 97 -2.96 -0.83 0.11
N THR A 98 -4.08 -0.44 -0.47
CA THR A 98 -4.11 0.37 -1.68
C THR A 98 -4.36 1.82 -1.32
N LEU A 99 -3.68 2.73 -2.00
CA LEU A 99 -3.90 4.15 -1.92
C LEU A 99 -4.31 4.63 -3.31
N ASP A 100 -5.58 4.98 -3.45
CA ASP A 100 -6.10 5.55 -4.68
C ASP A 100 -5.83 7.05 -4.69
N LEU A 101 -5.13 7.50 -5.73
CA LEU A 101 -4.65 8.86 -5.90
C LEU A 101 -5.05 9.37 -7.27
N MET A 102 -5.05 10.69 -7.42
CA MET A 102 -5.11 11.34 -8.73
C MET A 102 -3.71 11.84 -9.07
N VAL A 103 -3.19 11.43 -10.23
CA VAL A 103 -1.93 11.97 -10.77
C VAL A 103 -2.31 12.70 -12.06
N GLY A 104 -2.26 14.03 -12.01
CA GLY A 104 -2.95 14.87 -13.01
C GLY A 104 -4.46 14.58 -12.99
N GLU A 105 -5.04 14.28 -14.15
CA GLU A 105 -6.47 13.95 -14.29
C GLU A 105 -6.76 12.44 -14.29
N ARG A 106 -5.78 11.60 -13.96
CA ARG A 106 -5.93 10.14 -14.05
C ARG A 106 -5.89 9.47 -12.67
N PRO A 107 -6.83 8.57 -12.36
CA PRO A 107 -6.76 7.77 -11.16
C PRO A 107 -5.57 6.82 -11.23
N LEU A 108 -4.88 6.67 -10.11
CA LEU A 108 -3.76 5.79 -9.92
C LEU A 108 -3.90 5.06 -8.60
N THR A 109 -4.02 3.74 -8.65
CA THR A 109 -3.98 2.89 -7.46
C THR A 109 -2.55 2.49 -7.17
N ILE A 110 -2.03 2.96 -6.05
CA ILE A 110 -0.74 2.53 -5.52
C ILE A 110 -0.98 1.38 -4.56
N THR A 111 -0.33 0.25 -4.80
CA THR A 111 -0.38 -0.90 -3.89
C THR A 111 0.86 -0.94 -3.01
N PHE A 112 0.63 -1.11 -1.71
CA PHE A 112 1.70 -1.34 -0.76
C PHE A 112 2.06 -2.82 -0.68
N ARG A 113 3.33 -3.14 -0.86
CA ARG A 113 3.83 -4.48 -0.58
C ARG A 113 4.50 -4.49 0.78
N ILE A 114 3.74 -4.83 1.81
CA ILE A 114 4.34 -5.36 3.03
C ILE A 114 4.77 -6.78 2.64
N GLU A 115 6.05 -6.97 2.29
CA GLU A 115 6.57 -8.33 2.09
C GLU A 115 6.14 -9.18 3.29
N PRO A 116 5.42 -10.28 3.07
CA PRO A 116 5.11 -11.18 4.17
C PRO A 116 6.42 -11.69 4.74
N THR A 117 6.45 -11.89 6.04
CA THR A 117 7.43 -12.74 6.70
C THR A 117 7.26 -14.16 6.13
N LYS A 118 7.89 -14.44 4.98
CA LYS A 118 8.05 -15.74 4.28
C LYS A 118 6.85 -16.68 4.05
N ASP A 119 5.67 -16.43 4.61
CA ASP A 119 4.56 -17.38 4.64
C ASP A 119 3.30 -16.83 3.93
N MET A 120 3.41 -16.46 2.65
CA MET A 120 2.22 -16.42 1.79
C MET A 120 2.36 -17.45 0.66
N PRO A 121 1.43 -18.43 0.55
CA PRO A 121 1.33 -19.25 -0.64
C PRO A 121 0.93 -18.39 -1.85
N SER A 122 1.37 -18.79 -3.05
CA SER A 122 1.11 -18.06 -4.29
C SER A 122 -0.39 -17.86 -4.56
N LEU A 123 -0.73 -16.70 -5.13
CA LEU A 123 -2.10 -16.29 -5.44
C LEU A 123 -2.81 -17.18 -6.49
N ASP A 124 -2.09 -18.12 -7.12
CA ASP A 124 -2.65 -19.11 -8.05
C ASP A 124 -3.71 -20.02 -7.41
N HIS A 125 -3.77 -20.06 -6.08
CA HIS A 125 -4.70 -20.91 -5.36
C HIS A 125 -6.14 -20.37 -5.25
N TYR A 126 -6.37 -19.08 -5.52
CA TYR A 126 -7.69 -18.46 -5.36
C TYR A 126 -8.51 -18.40 -6.66
N SER A 127 -7.94 -18.76 -7.81
CA SER A 127 -8.61 -18.69 -9.12
C SER A 127 -9.45 -19.92 -9.49
N LYS A 128 -9.68 -20.85 -8.56
CA LYS A 128 -10.45 -22.08 -8.83
C LYS A 128 -11.70 -22.22 -7.98
N ILE A 129 -12.49 -21.16 -7.82
CA ILE A 129 -13.92 -21.30 -7.51
C ILE A 129 -14.69 -20.15 -8.18
N LEU A 130 -15.11 -20.39 -9.44
CA LEU A 130 -16.34 -19.86 -10.02
C LEU A 130 -16.98 -21.01 -10.81
#